data_AF-A0A1L9VHR0-F1
#
_entry.id   AF-A0A1L9VHR0-F1
#
_cell.length_a   1.000
_cell.length_b   1.000
_cell.length_c   1.000
_cell.angle_alpha   90.00
_cell.angle_beta   90.00
_cell.angle_gamma   90.00
#
_symmetry.space_group_name_H-M   'P 1'
#
loop_
_entity.id
_entity.type
_entity.pdbx_description
1 polymer ?
#
loop_
_entity_poly.entity_id
_entity_poly.type
_entity_poly.pdbx_seq_one_letter_code
_entity_poly.pdbx_strand_id
1 'polypeptide(L)'
;MYHSALVVHKSEQAFGSYTIKQLPSDDVFVTRRLSGATRLPLHTTVGAFTVSGSIDTVSLEATVAVNISGINLGLFYGRPSSGFRVDIELEIFKGSVEVELDAFDEVWLHIRPAGNSSKHTAEGSTTHLANLPSLACAPWV
;
A
#
# COMPACT_ATOMS: atom_id res chain seq x y z
N MET A 1 8.15 -9.69 -24.15
CA MET A 1 9.17 -8.67 -23.84
C MET A 1 8.68 -7.90 -22.62
N TYR A 2 9.10 -8.31 -21.43
CA TYR A 2 8.60 -7.74 -20.17
C TYR A 2 9.34 -6.44 -19.87
N HIS A 3 8.60 -5.35 -19.64
CA HIS A 3 9.15 -4.04 -19.29
C HIS A 3 8.70 -3.72 -17.87
N SER A 4 9.62 -3.82 -16.90
CA SER A 4 9.40 -3.38 -15.52
C SER A 4 9.80 -1.91 -15.39
N ALA A 5 8.86 -1.03 -15.06
CA ALA A 5 9.16 0.37 -14.77
C ALA A 5 9.19 0.60 -13.25
N LEU A 6 10.40 0.75 -12.71
CA LEU A 6 10.64 1.32 -11.38
C LEU A 6 11.15 2.75 -11.59
N VAL A 7 10.39 3.75 -11.13
CA VAL A 7 10.88 5.13 -11.07
C VAL A 7 10.63 5.66 -9.67
N VAL A 8 11.69 5.67 -8.85
CA VAL A 8 11.72 6.44 -7.60
C VAL A 8 13.01 7.25 -7.61
N HIS A 9 12.87 8.55 -7.81
CA HIS A 9 13.93 9.50 -7.47
C HIS A 9 13.29 10.83 -7.08
N LYS A 10 13.44 11.22 -5.82
CA LYS A 10 13.34 12.63 -5.44
C LYS A 10 14.34 12.97 -4.35
N SER A 11 15.42 13.62 -4.78
CA SER A 11 16.41 14.29 -3.94
C SER A 11 16.02 15.76 -3.73
N GLU A 12 16.31 16.22 -2.52
CA GLU A 12 16.44 17.59 -2.01
C GLU A 12 15.18 18.29 -1.44
N GLN A 13 15.23 19.00 -0.30
CA GLN A 13 16.17 19.14 0.83
C GLN A 13 15.34 19.82 1.96
N ALA A 14 15.33 19.25 3.18
CA ALA A 14 15.06 19.95 4.46
C ALA A 14 15.14 19.03 5.71
N PHE A 15 15.01 17.70 5.59
CA PHE A 15 14.85 16.80 6.75
C PHE A 15 15.67 15.48 6.68
N GLY A 16 16.88 15.50 6.13
CA GLY A 16 17.73 14.30 6.06
C GLY A 16 17.40 13.37 4.86
N SER A 17 18.26 12.37 4.65
CA SER A 17 18.09 11.37 3.58
C SER A 17 17.09 10.31 4.00
N TYR A 18 16.17 9.93 3.09
CA TYR A 18 15.24 8.84 3.31
C TYR A 18 15.20 7.89 2.12
N THR A 19 14.90 6.63 2.40
CA THR A 19 14.81 5.58 1.38
C THR A 19 13.43 4.97 1.41
N ILE A 20 12.80 4.89 0.24
CA ILE A 20 11.52 4.21 0.05
C ILE A 20 11.75 3.12 -1.00
N LYS A 21 11.39 1.89 -0.67
CA LYS A 21 11.49 0.75 -1.59
C LYS A 21 10.13 0.07 -1.65
N GLN A 22 9.60 -0.07 -2.85
CA GLN A 22 8.47 -0.95 -3.07
C GLN A 22 9.01 -2.32 -3.48
N LEU A 23 8.52 -3.38 -2.85
CA LEU A 23 8.86 -4.73 -3.30
C LEU A 23 8.24 -4.98 -4.69
N PRO A 24 8.96 -5.63 -5.61
CA PRO A 24 8.42 -6.01 -6.91
C PRO A 24 7.16 -6.86 -6.74
N SER A 25 6.10 -6.51 -7.46
CA SER A 25 4.95 -7.38 -7.66
C SER A 25 5.09 -7.96 -9.07
N ASP A 26 5.05 -9.29 -9.18
CA ASP A 26 5.36 -10.01 -10.42
C ASP A 26 4.34 -9.73 -11.55
N ASP A 27 3.20 -9.09 -11.24
CA ASP A 27 2.08 -8.86 -12.17
C ASP A 27 1.53 -7.42 -12.19
N VAL A 28 2.38 -6.39 -12.28
CA VAL A 28 1.87 -5.00 -12.40
C VAL A 28 1.53 -4.67 -13.86
N PHE A 29 0.26 -4.81 -14.24
CA PHE A 29 -0.23 -4.32 -15.54
C PHE A 29 -0.56 -2.83 -15.44
N VAL A 30 0.40 -1.96 -15.77
CA VAL A 30 0.20 -0.49 -15.82
C VAL A 30 -0.62 -0.08 -17.06
N THR A 31 -1.69 -0.78 -17.43
CA THR A 31 -2.50 -0.37 -18.57
C THR A 31 -3.91 -0.93 -18.49
N ARG A 32 -4.75 -0.30 -17.68
CA ARG A 32 -6.15 -0.16 -18.11
C ARG A 32 -6.70 1.12 -17.50
N ARG A 33 -6.82 2.15 -18.34
CA ARG A 33 -7.69 3.31 -18.07
C ARG A 33 -9.08 2.73 -17.86
N LEU A 34 -9.49 2.50 -16.62
CA LEU A 34 -10.72 1.78 -16.31
C LEU A 34 -11.66 2.67 -15.54
N SER A 35 -12.89 2.69 -16.06
CA SER A 35 -14.08 3.31 -15.49
C SER A 35 -14.07 3.34 -13.96
N GLY A 36 -14.35 4.50 -13.37
CA GLY A 36 -14.45 4.68 -11.91
C GLY A 36 -15.51 3.80 -11.21
N ALA A 37 -16.29 3.01 -11.96
CA ALA A 37 -17.30 2.09 -11.43
C ALA A 37 -16.72 0.84 -10.75
N THR A 38 -15.48 0.44 -11.05
CA THR A 38 -14.85 -0.78 -10.48
C THR A 38 -13.84 -0.48 -9.37
N ARG A 39 -13.67 0.80 -8.99
CA ARG A 39 -12.67 1.22 -8.01
C ARG A 39 -13.31 1.45 -6.65
N LEU A 40 -12.94 0.63 -5.68
CA LEU A 40 -13.32 0.84 -4.28
C LEU A 40 -12.28 1.76 -3.62
N PRO A 41 -12.68 2.91 -3.05
CA PRO A 41 -11.75 3.79 -2.37
C PRO A 41 -11.25 3.15 -1.07
N LEU A 42 -9.97 3.35 -0.77
CA LEU A 42 -9.34 2.99 0.49
C LEU A 42 -8.92 4.28 1.20
N HIS A 43 -9.28 4.45 2.46
CA HIS A 43 -8.82 5.58 3.26
C HIS A 43 -8.83 5.22 4.74
N THR A 44 -7.67 5.33 5.39
CA THR A 44 -7.56 5.15 6.83
C THR A 44 -6.45 6.03 7.41
N THR A 45 -6.58 6.33 8.70
CA THR A 45 -5.57 7.04 9.48
C THR A 45 -5.28 6.25 10.74
N VAL A 46 -4.02 5.93 10.97
CA VAL A 46 -3.54 5.16 12.12
C VAL A 46 -2.35 5.89 12.74
N GLY A 47 -2.58 6.56 13.87
CA GLY A 47 -1.58 7.41 14.51
C GLY A 47 -1.07 8.49 13.54
N ALA A 48 0.23 8.46 13.25
CA ALA A 48 0.88 9.39 12.32
C ALA A 48 0.68 9.03 10.83
N PHE A 49 0.15 7.85 10.53
CA PHE A 49 -0.01 7.36 9.16
C PHE A 49 -1.36 7.73 8.61
N THR A 50 -1.39 8.27 7.40
CA THR A 50 -2.60 8.34 6.58
C THR A 50 -2.34 7.54 5.30
N VAL A 51 -3.15 6.51 5.09
CA VAL A 51 -3.07 5.63 3.93
C VAL A 51 -4.35 5.81 3.13
N SER A 52 -4.22 6.22 1.87
CA SER A 52 -5.35 6.51 0.99
C SER A 52 -5.13 5.89 -0.37
N GLY A 53 -6.19 5.68 -1.15
CA GLY A 53 -6.04 4.98 -2.41
C GLY A 53 -7.32 4.42 -2.99
N SER A 54 -7.16 3.44 -3.86
CA SER A 54 -8.27 2.65 -4.40
C SER A 54 -7.78 1.27 -4.81
N ILE A 55 -8.67 0.29 -4.74
CA ILE A 55 -8.47 -1.04 -5.32
C ILE A 55 -9.49 -1.27 -6.43
N ASP A 56 -9.04 -1.78 -7.56
CA ASP A 56 -9.94 -2.22 -8.63
C ASP A 56 -10.51 -3.59 -8.26
N THR A 57 -11.83 -3.71 -8.15
CA THR A 57 -12.51 -4.93 -7.71
C THR A 57 -12.50 -6.05 -8.77
N VAL A 58 -12.05 -5.75 -10.00
CA VAL A 58 -11.95 -6.72 -11.09
C VAL A 58 -10.50 -7.19 -11.28
N SER A 59 -9.55 -6.25 -11.36
CA SER A 59 -8.12 -6.61 -11.51
C SER A 59 -7.41 -6.89 -10.19
N LEU A 60 -8.02 -6.54 -9.06
CA LEU A 60 -7.43 -6.58 -7.72
C LEU A 60 -6.14 -5.74 -7.60
N GLU A 61 -5.97 -4.76 -8.48
CA GLU A 61 -4.84 -3.84 -8.44
C GLU A 61 -5.17 -2.66 -7.53
N ALA A 62 -4.28 -2.37 -6.60
CA ALA A 62 -4.37 -1.27 -5.67
C ALA A 62 -3.42 -0.13 -6.06
N THR A 63 -3.90 1.10 -5.87
CA THR A 63 -3.10 2.32 -5.86
C THR A 63 -3.17 2.87 -4.45
N VAL A 64 -2.03 3.04 -3.78
CA VAL A 64 -1.97 3.47 -2.38
C VAL A 64 -1.00 4.63 -2.24
N ALA A 65 -1.45 5.72 -1.64
CA ALA A 65 -0.64 6.82 -1.16
C ALA A 65 -0.41 6.69 0.35
N VAL A 66 0.84 6.88 0.77
CA VAL A 66 1.21 6.87 2.19
C VAL A 66 1.69 8.26 2.59
N ASN A 67 1.08 8.81 3.64
CA ASN A 67 1.52 10.03 4.30
C ASN A 67 1.89 9.72 5.75
N ILE A 68 3.04 10.23 6.21
CA ILE A 68 3.49 10.09 7.61
C ILE A 68 3.75 11.48 8.18
N SER A 69 2.98 11.88 9.19
CA SER A 69 3.11 13.18 9.86
C SER A 69 3.18 14.38 8.90
N GLY A 70 2.40 14.37 7.82
CA GLY A 70 2.38 15.42 6.82
C GLY A 70 3.36 15.21 5.65
N ILE A 71 4.28 14.25 5.73
CA ILE A 71 5.21 13.90 4.65
C ILE A 71 4.52 12.94 3.70
N ASN A 72 4.23 13.39 2.48
CA ASN A 72 3.71 12.54 1.41
C ASN A 72 4.86 11.72 0.79
N LEU A 73 4.80 10.39 0.93
CA LEU A 73 5.82 9.48 0.42
C LEU A 73 5.63 9.11 -1.05
N GLY A 74 4.48 9.45 -1.63
CA GLY A 74 4.13 9.18 -3.03
C GLY A 74 2.99 8.19 -3.20
N LEU A 75 2.80 7.78 -4.45
CA LEU A 75 1.80 6.81 -4.88
C LEU A 75 2.50 5.50 -5.28
N PHE A 76 2.02 4.40 -4.71
CA PHE A 76 2.51 3.05 -4.92
C PHE A 76 1.43 2.21 -5.62
N TYR A 77 1.86 1.27 -6.46
CA TYR A 77 0.96 0.46 -7.29
C TYR A 77 1.31 -1.00 -7.15
N GLY A 78 0.35 -1.86 -6.85
CA GLY A 78 0.60 -3.29 -6.71
C GLY A 78 -0.68 -4.09 -6.54
N ARG A 79 -0.54 -5.41 -6.43
CA ARG A 79 -1.66 -6.31 -6.11
C ARG A 79 -1.57 -6.74 -4.65
N PRO A 80 -2.56 -6.45 -3.81
CA PRO A 80 -2.56 -6.89 -2.41
C PRO A 80 -2.50 -8.42 -2.24
N SER A 81 -2.95 -9.19 -3.24
CA SER A 81 -2.85 -10.66 -3.25
C SER A 81 -1.44 -11.21 -3.48
N SER A 82 -0.48 -10.37 -3.92
CA SER A 82 0.88 -10.80 -4.26
C SER A 82 1.96 -10.13 -3.39
N GLY A 83 1.62 -9.68 -2.17
CA GLY A 83 2.56 -9.01 -1.27
C GLY A 83 2.82 -7.55 -1.64
N PHE A 84 1.81 -6.69 -1.53
CA PHE A 84 1.97 -5.26 -1.80
C PHE A 84 2.55 -4.54 -0.58
N ARG A 85 3.88 -4.40 -0.56
CA ARG A 85 4.62 -3.82 0.55
C ARG A 85 5.55 -2.68 0.13
N VAL A 86 5.57 -1.65 0.98
CA VAL A 86 6.43 -0.47 0.88
C VAL A 86 7.31 -0.41 2.14
N ASP A 87 8.62 -0.60 1.96
CA ASP A 87 9.61 -0.39 3.00
C ASP A 87 9.98 1.09 3.07
N ILE A 88 10.01 1.62 4.29
CA ILE A 88 10.17 3.04 4.58
C ILE A 88 11.32 3.20 5.56
N GLU A 89 12.30 3.99 5.17
CA GLU A 89 13.42 4.38 6.02
C GLU A 89 13.47 5.90 6.10
N LEU A 90 12.74 6.44 7.07
CA LEU A 90 12.73 7.85 7.46
C LEU A 90 13.31 8.00 8.87
N GLU A 91 13.75 9.20 9.22
CA GLU A 91 14.18 9.51 10.59
C GLU A 91 13.03 9.35 11.61
N ILE A 92 11.81 9.71 11.21
CA ILE A 92 10.61 9.62 12.04
C ILE A 92 10.01 8.20 12.12
N PHE A 93 10.27 7.36 11.11
CA PHE A 93 9.75 6.01 11.02
C PHE A 93 10.63 5.12 10.17
N LYS A 94 11.00 3.96 10.72
CA LYS A 94 11.64 2.87 10.00
C LYS A 94 10.74 1.65 10.08
N GLY A 95 10.42 1.04 8.97
CA GLY A 95 9.49 -0.08 8.93
C GLY A 95 8.91 -0.34 7.56
N SER A 96 7.70 -0.89 7.54
CA SER A 96 6.98 -1.20 6.32
C SER A 96 5.48 -0.91 6.47
N VAL A 97 4.88 -0.54 5.34
CA VAL A 97 3.44 -0.49 5.15
C VAL A 97 3.10 -1.55 4.12
N GLU A 98 2.20 -2.46 4.45
CA GLU A 98 1.73 -3.53 3.58
C GLU A 98 0.22 -3.50 3.47
N VAL A 99 -0.27 -3.64 2.24
CA VAL A 99 -1.70 -3.84 1.97
C VAL A 99 -1.88 -5.26 1.47
N GLU A 100 -2.67 -6.02 2.19
CA GLU A 100 -2.88 -7.45 1.96
C GLU A 100 -4.35 -7.71 1.59
N LEU A 101 -4.58 -8.63 0.66
CA LEU A 101 -5.91 -9.20 0.44
C LEU A 101 -5.93 -10.57 1.12
N ASP A 102 -6.62 -10.65 2.24
CA ASP A 102 -6.86 -11.90 2.97
C ASP A 102 -8.23 -12.47 2.57
N ALA A 103 -8.37 -13.79 2.67
CA ALA A 103 -9.60 -14.54 2.41
C ALA A 103 -10.32 -14.23 1.06
N PHE A 104 -9.62 -13.66 0.08
CA PHE A 104 -10.10 -13.24 -1.25
C PHE A 104 -11.02 -12.02 -1.29
N ASP A 105 -11.50 -11.53 -0.16
CA ASP A 105 -12.42 -10.39 -0.10
C ASP A 105 -12.07 -9.36 0.99
N GLU A 106 -11.18 -9.64 1.93
CA GLU A 106 -10.83 -8.70 3.00
C GLU A 106 -9.53 -7.96 2.70
N VAL A 107 -9.59 -6.63 2.61
CA VAL A 107 -8.40 -5.80 2.43
C VAL A 107 -7.91 -5.31 3.78
N TRP A 108 -6.67 -5.64 4.11
CA TRP A 108 -6.01 -5.31 5.37
C TRP A 108 -4.82 -4.37 5.15
N LEU A 109 -4.59 -3.49 6.12
CA LEU A 109 -3.40 -2.66 6.22
C LEU A 109 -2.55 -3.12 7.39
N HIS A 110 -1.28 -3.38 7.14
CA HIS A 110 -0.29 -3.69 8.16
C HIS A 110 0.79 -2.61 8.19
N ILE A 111 0.97 -1.99 9.35
CA ILE A 111 2.06 -1.05 9.61
C ILE A 111 3.00 -1.75 10.58
N ARG A 112 4.21 -2.11 10.11
CA ARG A 112 5.18 -2.87 10.90
C ARG A 112 6.47 -2.07 11.07
N PRO A 113 6.78 -1.58 12.28
CA PRO A 113 8.06 -0.93 12.57
C PRO A 113 9.23 -1.90 12.42
N ALA A 114 10.38 -1.38 12.00
CA ALA A 114 11.65 -2.12 11.97
C ALA A 114 12.40 -1.91 13.29
N GLY A 115 12.32 -2.91 14.18
CA GLY A 115 13.07 -2.96 15.45
C GLY A 115 12.58 -1.98 16.53
N ASN A 116 13.35 -1.87 17.62
CA ASN A 116 13.00 -1.09 18.82
C ASN A 116 13.41 0.39 18.75
N SER A 117 13.86 0.88 17.59
CA SER A 117 14.76 2.06 17.51
C SER A 117 14.14 3.37 17.01
N SER A 118 12.82 3.47 16.84
CA SER A 118 12.19 4.78 16.60
C SER A 118 11.68 5.39 17.91
N LYS A 119 12.02 6.67 18.14
CA LYS A 119 11.43 7.52 19.22
C LYS A 119 9.89 7.58 19.16
N HIS A 120 9.31 7.16 18.03
CA HIS A 120 7.90 6.93 17.81
C HIS A 120 7.72 5.47 17.43
N THR A 121 7.81 4.59 18.42
CA THR A 121 7.45 3.18 18.25
C THR A 121 5.93 3.16 18.11
N ALA A 122 5.44 3.32 16.88
CA ALA A 122 4.05 2.97 16.61
C ALA A 122 3.98 1.47 16.87
N GLU A 123 3.27 1.00 17.91
CA GLU A 123 2.98 -0.42 18.01
C GLU A 123 2.43 -0.87 16.67
N GLY A 124 2.95 -1.99 16.14
CA GLY A 124 2.54 -2.46 14.83
C GLY A 124 1.02 -2.52 14.77
N SER A 125 0.43 -1.91 13.74
CA SER A 125 -1.02 -1.83 13.62
C SER A 125 -1.49 -2.69 12.46
N THR A 126 -2.57 -3.41 12.70
CA THR A 126 -3.32 -4.11 11.67
C THR A 126 -4.71 -3.51 11.64
N THR A 127 -5.14 -3.03 10.47
CA THR A 127 -6.41 -2.32 10.31
C THR A 127 -7.14 -2.85 9.10
N HIS A 128 -8.38 -3.28 9.29
CA HIS A 128 -9.27 -3.63 8.19
C HIS A 128 -9.61 -2.37 7.40
N LEU A 129 -9.45 -2.42 6.08
CA LEU A 129 -9.73 -1.28 5.20
C LEU A 129 -11.10 -1.39 4.55
N ALA A 130 -11.42 -2.57 4.00
CA ALA A 130 -12.64 -2.79 3.25
C ALA A 130 -12.90 -4.28 3.00
N ASN A 131 -14.16 -4.60 2.77
CA ASN A 131 -14.54 -5.86 2.10
C ASN A 131 -14.77 -5.55 0.62
N LEU A 132 -14.14 -6.31 -0.26
CA LEU A 132 -14.44 -6.27 -1.68
C LEU A 132 -15.85 -6.81 -1.88
N PRO A 133 -16.71 -6.13 -2.67
CA PRO A 133 -18.02 -6.65 -3.00
C PRO A 133 -17.82 -8.03 -3.62
N SER A 134 -18.33 -9.04 -2.91
CA SER A 134 -18.05 -10.46 -3.10
C SER A 134 -17.66 -10.80 -4.55
N LEU A 135 -16.44 -11.33 -4.73
CA LEU A 135 -16.25 -12.44 -5.66
C LEU A 135 -17.17 -13.54 -5.13
N ALA A 136 -18.47 -13.44 -5.39
CA ALA A 136 -19.44 -14.39 -4.91
C ALA A 136 -19.03 -15.72 -5.53
N CYS A 137 -18.33 -16.55 -4.75
CA CYS A 137 -18.19 -17.96 -5.06
C CYS A 137 -19.62 -18.41 -5.31
N ALA A 138 -19.92 -18.78 -6.56
CA ALA A 138 -21.20 -19.39 -6.85
C ALA A 138 -21.37 -20.51 -5.81
N PRO A 139 -22.51 -20.55 -5.10
CA PRO A 139 -22.73 -21.61 -4.13
C PRO A 139 -22.52 -22.94 -4.86
N TRP A 140 -21.71 -23.80 -4.26
CA TRP A 140 -21.48 -25.14 -4.79
C TRP A 140 -22.80 -25.89 -4.62
N VAL A 141 -23.65 -25.87 -5.64
CA VAL A 141 -24.87 -26.67 -5.75
C VAL A 141 -24.52 -28.03 -6.32
#